data_AF-A0A359EVG0-F1
#
_entry.id   AF-A0A359EVG0-F1
#
_cell.length_a   1.000
_cell.length_b   1.000
_cell.length_c   1.000
_cell.angle_alpha   90.00
_cell.angle_beta   90.00
_cell.angle_gamma   90.00
#
_symmetry.space_group_name_H-M   'P 1'
#
loop_
_entity.id
_entity.type
_entity.pdbx_description
1 polymer ?
#
loop_
_entity_poly.entity_id
_entity_poly.type
_entity_poly.pdbx_seq_one_letter_code
_entity_poly.pdbx_strand_id
1 'polypeptide(L)'
;MKTLLAHTKEINEQLARYGVKFGIYKDGTFNERLFPFDPVPRQIPEKDYEVLEKGLVQRVTALNKFIYDIYHDKKIVRDGVVPEEFVYRSPGYLAQCEGITPSKEVYSHISGIDLVEGKDNEWYILEDNLRIPSGASYPLIARTICRRCSPETFQRYHVRDNRNYGALLKRTMDYVNTGGINVIFTPGRYNAAYFEHSYLAEQAGAVLAESNDLFVENQTLYYRTSRDPVRVGAVYRRV
;
A
#
# COMPACT_ATOMS: atom_id res chain seq x y z
N MET A 1 -19.73 4.36 21.43
CA MET A 1 -18.26 4.31 21.56
C MET A 1 -17.75 3.95 22.96
N LYS A 2 -18.50 4.20 24.05
CA LYS A 2 -18.10 3.78 25.42
C LYS A 2 -17.81 2.27 25.53
N THR A 3 -18.57 1.46 24.80
CA THR A 3 -18.37 0.01 24.64
C THR A 3 -16.99 -0.32 24.08
N LEU A 4 -16.59 0.29 22.96
CA LEU A 4 -15.28 0.07 22.34
C LEU A 4 -14.12 0.43 23.29
N LEU A 5 -14.26 1.53 24.04
CA LEU A 5 -13.30 1.95 25.07
C LEU A 5 -13.19 0.95 26.23
N ALA A 6 -14.30 0.33 26.64
CA ALA A 6 -14.28 -0.69 27.69
C ALA A 6 -13.45 -1.92 27.30
N HIS A 7 -13.31 -2.22 26.00
CA HIS A 7 -12.52 -3.34 25.48
C HIS A 7 -11.07 -2.99 25.14
N THR A 8 -10.56 -1.80 25.50
CA THR A 8 -9.19 -1.34 25.13
C THR A 8 -8.10 -2.34 25.49
N LYS A 9 -8.15 -2.89 26.71
CA LYS A 9 -7.17 -3.87 27.19
C LYS A 9 -7.21 -5.14 26.37
N GLU A 10 -8.40 -5.69 26.16
CA GLU A 10 -8.62 -6.92 25.39
C GLU A 10 -8.16 -6.74 23.93
N ILE A 11 -8.47 -5.61 23.29
CA ILE A 11 -8.05 -5.31 21.92
C ILE A 11 -6.52 -5.28 21.81
N ASN A 12 -5.83 -4.59 22.73
CA ASN A 12 -4.37 -4.51 22.72
C ASN A 12 -3.72 -5.88 23.01
N GLU A 13 -4.28 -6.68 23.93
CA GLU A 13 -3.83 -8.07 24.16
C GLU A 13 -3.98 -8.93 22.90
N GLN A 14 -5.06 -8.77 22.14
CA GLN A 14 -5.27 -9.50 20.89
C GLN A 14 -4.34 -9.02 19.78
N LEU A 15 -4.14 -7.71 19.61
CA LEU A 15 -3.16 -7.18 18.66
C LEU A 15 -1.75 -7.71 18.93
N ALA A 16 -1.37 -7.80 20.20
CA ALA A 16 -0.11 -8.39 20.62
C ALA A 16 -0.02 -9.88 20.25
N ARG A 17 -1.09 -10.66 20.45
CA ARG A 17 -1.17 -12.09 20.08
C ARG A 17 -1.07 -12.31 18.57
N TYR A 18 -1.65 -11.42 17.77
CA TYR A 18 -1.55 -11.47 16.30
C TYR A 18 -0.18 -11.01 15.77
N GLY A 19 0.75 -10.64 16.66
CA GLY A 19 2.11 -10.26 16.28
C GLY A 19 2.16 -8.96 15.50
N VAL A 20 1.17 -8.07 15.67
CA VAL A 20 1.14 -6.76 15.00
C VAL A 20 2.26 -5.91 15.59
N LYS A 21 3.39 -5.91 14.88
CA LYS A 21 4.61 -5.20 15.26
C LYS A 21 4.91 -4.09 14.27
N PHE A 22 5.69 -3.12 14.72
CA PHE A 22 6.34 -2.15 13.87
C PHE A 22 7.81 -2.05 14.28
N GLY A 23 8.68 -1.88 13.29
CA GLY A 23 10.10 -1.75 13.51
C GLY A 23 10.50 -0.30 13.67
N ILE A 24 11.29 0.00 14.71
CA ILE A 24 11.94 1.31 14.88
C ILE A 24 13.44 1.09 14.73
N TYR A 25 14.04 1.76 13.74
CA TYR A 25 15.48 1.96 13.71
C TYR A 25 15.81 3.18 14.55
N LYS A 26 16.51 2.96 15.66
CA LYS A 26 17.00 4.04 16.53
C LYS A 26 18.42 3.69 16.95
N ASP A 27 19.33 4.65 16.84
CA ASP A 27 20.73 4.52 17.30
C ASP A 27 21.46 3.30 16.69
N GLY A 28 21.23 3.02 15.41
CA GLY A 28 21.85 1.90 14.69
C GLY A 28 21.31 0.51 15.07
N THR A 29 20.31 0.42 15.94
CA THR A 29 19.70 -0.84 16.39
C THR A 29 18.27 -0.94 15.91
N PHE A 30 17.93 -2.08 15.30
CA PHE A 30 16.55 -2.42 14.96
C PHE A 30 15.82 -2.93 16.19
N ASN A 31 14.73 -2.26 16.57
CA ASN A 31 13.88 -2.68 17.67
C ASN A 31 12.47 -2.94 17.15
N GLU A 32 11.98 -4.18 17.31
CA GLU A 32 10.57 -4.48 17.12
C GLU A 32 9.77 -4.07 18.35
N ARG A 33 8.66 -3.38 18.15
CA ARG A 33 7.70 -3.07 19.20
C ARG A 33 6.29 -3.47 18.79
N LEU A 34 5.47 -3.81 19.77
CA LEU A 34 4.04 -3.98 19.57
C LEU A 34 3.44 -2.66 19.12
N PHE A 35 2.57 -2.73 18.11
CA PHE A 35 1.86 -1.57 17.57
C PHE A 35 0.98 -0.92 18.67
N PRO A 36 1.27 0.32 19.09
CA PRO A 36 0.45 1.01 20.09
C PRO A 36 -0.89 1.35 19.45
N PHE A 37 -1.99 0.91 20.06
CA PHE A 37 -3.32 1.09 19.51
C PHE A 37 -4.26 1.80 20.48
N ASP A 38 -4.77 2.95 20.04
CA ASP A 38 -5.89 3.65 20.68
C ASP A 38 -7.20 3.25 20.00
N PRO A 39 -8.16 2.64 20.72
CA PRO A 39 -9.45 2.28 20.16
C PRO A 39 -10.40 3.46 19.94
N VAL A 40 -10.08 4.69 20.39
CA VAL A 40 -10.88 5.88 20.05
C VAL A 40 -10.76 6.15 18.55
N PRO A 41 -11.83 5.97 17.76
CA PRO A 41 -11.73 6.11 16.32
C PRO A 41 -11.74 7.59 15.90
N ARG A 42 -10.93 7.94 14.91
CA ARG A 42 -11.16 9.14 14.11
C ARG A 42 -12.39 8.91 13.25
N GLN A 43 -13.48 9.63 13.55
CA GLN A 43 -14.70 9.59 12.76
C GLN A 43 -14.56 10.54 11.58
N ILE A 44 -14.88 10.03 10.38
CA ILE A 44 -14.95 10.82 9.15
C ILE A 44 -16.39 10.67 8.64
N PRO A 45 -17.19 11.75 8.59
CA PRO A 45 -18.52 11.72 8.02
C PRO A 45 -18.51 11.25 6.56
N GLU A 46 -19.58 10.58 6.13
CA GLU A 46 -19.70 10.04 4.76
C GLU A 46 -19.56 11.14 3.70
N LYS A 47 -20.24 12.27 3.90
CA LYS A 47 -20.14 13.45 3.02
C LYS A 47 -18.71 13.95 2.81
N ASP A 48 -17.89 13.92 3.87
CA ASP A 48 -16.50 14.40 3.81
C ASP A 48 -15.64 13.33 3.12
N TYR A 49 -15.91 12.05 3.41
CA TYR A 49 -15.26 10.92 2.73
C TYR A 49 -15.55 10.88 1.22
N GLU A 50 -16.76 11.21 0.78
CA GLU A 50 -17.10 11.26 -0.66
C GLU A 50 -16.29 12.34 -1.40
N VAL A 51 -16.06 13.49 -0.76
CA VAL A 51 -15.21 14.55 -1.31
C VAL A 51 -13.75 14.09 -1.36
N LEU A 52 -13.26 13.49 -0.27
CA LEU A 52 -11.92 12.91 -0.20
C LEU A 52 -11.70 11.85 -1.28
N GLU A 53 -12.62 10.89 -1.43
CA GLU A 53 -12.52 9.81 -2.41
C GLU A 53 -12.40 10.37 -3.84
N LYS A 54 -13.24 11.33 -4.21
CA LYS A 54 -13.17 11.99 -5.53
C LYS A 54 -11.84 12.74 -5.74
N GLY A 55 -11.40 13.51 -4.74
CA GLY A 55 -10.14 14.27 -4.81
C GLY A 55 -8.91 13.37 -4.91
N LEU A 56 -8.89 12.28 -4.14
CA LEU A 56 -7.81 11.29 -4.16
C LEU A 56 -7.74 10.56 -5.51
N VAL A 57 -8.89 10.14 -6.06
CA VAL A 57 -8.94 9.53 -7.40
C VAL A 57 -8.44 10.50 -8.47
N GLN A 58 -8.87 11.76 -8.42
CA GLN A 58 -8.39 12.79 -9.36
C GLN A 58 -6.88 12.97 -9.27
N ARG A 59 -6.33 13.12 -8.06
CA ARG A 59 -4.90 13.34 -7.84
C ARG A 59 -4.06 12.15 -8.31
N VAL A 60 -4.41 10.93 -7.91
CA VAL A 60 -3.66 9.73 -8.30
C VAL A 60 -3.71 9.50 -9.82
N THR A 61 -4.82 9.87 -10.46
CA THR A 61 -4.93 9.87 -11.93
C THR A 61 -3.98 10.87 -12.55
N ALA A 62 -3.92 12.10 -12.04
CA ALA A 62 -3.00 13.13 -12.51
C ALA A 62 -1.54 12.73 -12.29
N LEU A 63 -1.20 12.14 -11.14
CA LEU A 63 0.15 11.66 -10.83
C LEU A 63 0.60 10.54 -11.79
N ASN A 64 -0.27 9.57 -12.08
CA ASN A 64 0.05 8.54 -13.07
C ASN A 64 0.28 9.13 -14.48
N LYS A 65 -0.58 10.08 -14.90
CA LYS A 65 -0.40 10.79 -16.18
C LYS A 65 0.88 11.62 -16.23
N PHE A 66 1.24 12.27 -15.12
CA PHE A 66 2.49 13.01 -14.99
C PHE A 66 3.69 12.09 -15.15
N ILE A 67 3.72 10.95 -14.44
CA ILE A 67 4.83 9.99 -14.55
C ILE A 67 4.94 9.46 -15.99
N TYR A 68 3.82 9.10 -16.62
CA TYR A 68 3.80 8.70 -18.03
C TYR A 68 4.39 9.78 -18.92
N ASP A 69 3.93 11.03 -18.79
CA ASP A 69 4.40 12.14 -19.64
C ASP A 69 5.90 12.37 -19.49
N ILE A 70 6.42 12.38 -18.26
CA ILE A 70 7.86 12.59 -18.00
C ILE A 70 8.73 11.53 -18.69
N TYR A 71 8.34 10.25 -18.67
CA TYR A 71 9.09 9.18 -19.32
C TYR A 71 8.81 9.04 -20.83
N HIS A 72 7.95 9.88 -21.40
CA HIS A 72 7.61 9.87 -22.82
C HIS A 72 7.70 11.29 -23.42
N ASP A 73 6.55 11.91 -23.73
CA ASP A 73 6.46 13.13 -24.52
C ASP A 73 6.91 14.40 -23.76
N LYS A 74 7.00 14.38 -22.43
CA LYS A 74 7.44 15.50 -21.60
C LYS A 74 6.67 16.80 -21.90
N LYS A 75 5.38 16.70 -22.25
CA LYS A 75 4.53 17.84 -22.62
C LYS A 75 4.47 18.87 -21.51
N ILE A 76 4.30 18.44 -20.25
CA ILE A 76 4.20 19.34 -19.10
C ILE A 76 5.46 20.21 -18.91
N VAL A 77 6.62 19.71 -19.34
CA VAL A 77 7.89 20.44 -19.32
C VAL A 77 8.01 21.34 -20.55
N ARG A 78 7.69 20.84 -21.75
CA ARG A 78 7.69 21.63 -23.00
C ARG A 78 6.72 22.81 -22.95
N ASP A 79 5.59 22.64 -22.27
CA ASP A 79 4.57 23.67 -22.06
C ASP A 79 4.96 24.65 -20.92
N GLY A 80 6.09 24.43 -20.25
CA GLY A 80 6.62 25.30 -19.20
C GLY A 80 5.87 25.26 -17.87
N VAL A 81 4.97 24.28 -17.66
CA VAL A 81 4.18 24.15 -16.43
C VAL A 81 5.03 23.59 -15.28
N VAL A 82 5.88 22.60 -15.58
CA VAL A 82 6.86 22.05 -14.63
C VAL A 82 8.28 22.36 -15.13
N PRO A 83 9.12 23.06 -14.35
CA PRO A 83 10.51 23.29 -14.71
C PRO A 83 11.30 21.99 -14.87
N GLU A 84 12.14 21.91 -15.90
CA GLU A 84 12.90 20.70 -16.23
C GLU A 84 13.81 20.24 -15.09
N GLU A 85 14.36 21.19 -14.33
CA GLU A 85 15.28 20.92 -13.23
C GLU A 85 14.61 20.19 -12.05
N PHE A 86 13.29 20.37 -11.86
CA PHE A 86 12.55 19.65 -10.82
C PHE A 86 12.37 18.17 -11.18
N VAL A 87 12.41 17.85 -12.47
CA VAL A 87 12.33 16.48 -12.96
C VAL A 87 13.71 15.84 -12.96
N TYR A 88 14.65 16.40 -13.74
CA TYR A 88 15.90 15.70 -14.06
C TYR A 88 16.95 15.73 -12.96
N ARG A 89 16.83 16.64 -11.98
CA ARG A 89 17.68 16.62 -10.78
C ARG A 89 17.09 15.77 -9.65
N SER A 90 15.85 15.29 -9.80
CA SER A 90 15.22 14.45 -8.80
C SER A 90 15.96 13.12 -8.67
N PRO A 91 16.33 12.68 -7.45
CA PRO A 91 16.88 11.34 -7.26
C PRO A 91 15.86 10.23 -7.54
N GLY A 92 14.57 10.58 -7.72
CA GLY A 92 13.52 9.64 -8.11
C GLY A 92 13.38 9.45 -9.63
N TYR A 93 14.01 10.28 -10.46
CA TYR A 93 13.99 10.11 -11.90
C TYR A 93 15.03 9.07 -12.33
N LEU A 94 14.60 8.10 -13.14
CA LEU A 94 15.44 7.01 -13.64
C LEU A 94 15.50 7.06 -15.16
N ALA A 95 16.61 7.54 -15.73
CA ALA A 95 16.80 7.62 -17.18
C ALA A 95 16.64 6.26 -17.89
N GLN A 96 16.89 5.16 -17.18
CA GLN A 96 16.69 3.78 -17.67
C GLN A 96 15.22 3.44 -17.94
N CYS A 97 14.29 4.22 -17.40
CA CYS A 97 12.85 4.05 -17.61
C CYS A 97 12.30 4.87 -18.78
N GLU A 98 13.13 5.64 -19.47
CA GLU A 98 12.72 6.40 -20.65
C GLU A 98 12.14 5.51 -21.75
N GLY A 99 10.94 5.87 -22.23
CA GLY A 99 10.20 5.11 -23.23
C GLY A 99 9.61 3.78 -22.74
N ILE A 100 9.77 3.43 -21.45
CA ILE A 100 9.15 2.22 -20.89
C ILE A 100 7.69 2.50 -20.55
N THR A 101 6.79 1.83 -21.25
CA THR A 101 5.36 1.80 -20.93
C THR A 101 5.03 0.55 -20.12
N PRO A 102 4.63 0.66 -18.83
CA PRO A 102 4.18 -0.48 -18.05
C PRO A 102 2.84 -1.01 -18.58
N SER A 103 2.51 -2.25 -18.20
CA SER A 103 1.21 -2.86 -18.50
C SER A 103 0.07 -1.93 -18.10
N LYS A 104 -0.87 -1.70 -19.03
CA LYS A 104 -2.03 -0.80 -18.84
C LYS A 104 -1.67 0.66 -18.54
N GLU A 105 -0.42 1.08 -18.79
CA GLU A 105 0.07 2.44 -18.58
C GLU A 105 -0.02 2.92 -17.11
N VAL A 106 -0.06 1.98 -16.15
CA VAL A 106 -0.13 2.30 -14.72
C VAL A 106 1.27 2.26 -14.11
N TYR A 107 1.71 3.37 -13.52
CA TYR A 107 2.98 3.47 -12.81
C TYR A 107 2.80 3.28 -11.30
N SER A 108 1.95 4.10 -10.69
CA SER A 108 1.59 3.98 -9.27
C SER A 108 0.29 3.20 -9.15
N HIS A 109 0.44 1.90 -8.89
CA HIS A 109 -0.67 0.95 -8.73
C HIS A 109 -1.35 1.09 -7.36
N ILE A 110 -0.55 1.44 -6.35
CA ILE A 110 -0.98 1.69 -4.98
C ILE A 110 -0.30 2.99 -4.57
N SER A 111 -1.09 3.93 -4.08
CA SER A 111 -0.62 5.25 -3.65
C SER A 111 -1.09 5.49 -2.22
N GLY A 112 -0.16 5.80 -1.32
CA GLY A 112 -0.48 6.33 0.00
C GLY A 112 -0.52 7.84 -0.07
N ILE A 113 -1.62 8.47 0.37
CA ILE A 113 -1.75 9.94 0.36
C ILE A 113 -1.97 10.39 1.80
N ASP A 114 -1.01 11.12 2.33
CA ASP A 114 -1.05 11.55 3.73
C ASP A 114 -1.86 12.84 3.84
N LEU A 115 -2.89 12.77 4.68
CA LEU A 115 -3.90 13.81 4.83
C LEU A 115 -3.89 14.38 6.25
N VAL A 116 -4.12 15.69 6.36
CA VAL A 116 -4.38 16.38 7.63
C VAL A 116 -5.65 17.22 7.50
N GLU A 117 -6.46 17.24 8.56
CA GLU A 117 -7.59 18.17 8.68
C GLU A 117 -7.09 19.44 9.40
N GLY A 118 -7.24 20.58 8.74
CA GLY A 118 -6.87 21.89 9.25
C GLY A 118 -7.85 22.40 10.31
N LYS A 119 -7.51 23.54 10.93
CA LYS A 119 -8.38 24.19 11.94
C LYS A 119 -9.64 24.80 11.33
N ASP A 120 -9.64 25.00 10.03
CA ASP A 120 -10.77 25.41 9.20
C ASP A 120 -11.70 24.24 8.82
N ASN A 121 -11.36 23.01 9.22
CA ASN A 121 -12.02 21.75 8.84
C ASN A 121 -11.85 21.41 7.35
N GLU A 122 -10.83 21.98 6.69
CA GLU A 122 -10.44 21.61 5.34
C GLU A 122 -9.40 20.50 5.36
N TRP A 123 -9.38 19.67 4.32
CA TRP A 123 -8.43 18.57 4.19
C TRP A 123 -7.27 18.95 3.28
N TYR A 124 -6.06 18.75 3.77
CA TYR A 124 -4.82 19.07 3.08
C TYR A 124 -3.98 17.83 2.86
N ILE A 125 -3.31 17.78 1.71
CA ILE A 125 -2.33 16.74 1.38
C ILE A 125 -0.97 17.20 1.87
N LEU A 126 -0.33 16.36 2.68
CA LEU A 126 1.02 16.58 3.17
C LEU A 126 2.05 15.90 2.28
N GLU A 127 1.78 14.66 1.86
CA GLU A 127 2.75 13.84 1.13
C GLU A 127 2.06 12.80 0.22
N ASP A 128 2.71 12.52 -0.93
CA ASP A 128 2.35 11.44 -1.85
C ASP A 128 3.38 10.31 -1.80
N ASN A 129 2.96 9.15 -1.31
CA ASN A 129 3.78 7.95 -1.22
C ASN A 129 3.49 7.02 -2.41
N LEU A 130 4.24 7.19 -3.50
CA LEU A 130 4.04 6.44 -4.76
C LEU A 130 5.01 5.27 -4.98
N ARG A 131 6.00 5.10 -4.09
CA ARG A 131 7.05 4.07 -4.20
C ARG A 131 6.56 2.75 -3.60
N ILE A 132 6.72 2.60 -2.29
CA ILE A 132 6.39 1.39 -1.53
C ILE A 132 5.50 1.80 -0.35
N PRO A 133 4.29 2.34 -0.60
CA PRO A 133 3.41 2.73 0.49
C PRO A 133 3.12 1.51 1.36
N SER A 134 3.28 1.70 2.67
CA SER A 134 3.17 0.64 3.66
C SER A 134 2.13 1.02 4.71
N GLY A 135 1.62 0.02 5.42
CA GLY A 135 0.75 0.23 6.57
C GLY A 135 -0.74 -0.02 6.32
N ALA A 136 -1.12 -0.46 5.12
CA ALA A 136 -2.49 -0.84 4.82
C ALA A 136 -2.99 -2.01 5.69
N SER A 137 -2.09 -2.89 6.16
CA SER A 137 -2.47 -4.03 7.02
C SER A 137 -2.92 -3.63 8.43
N TYR A 138 -2.35 -2.57 9.00
CA TYR A 138 -2.66 -2.11 10.37
C TYR A 138 -4.15 -1.78 10.57
N PRO A 139 -4.80 -0.91 9.76
CA PRO A 139 -6.21 -0.61 9.93
C PRO A 139 -7.12 -1.81 9.63
N LEU A 140 -6.70 -2.75 8.79
CA LEU A 140 -7.48 -3.97 8.49
C LEU A 140 -7.54 -4.88 9.73
N ILE A 141 -6.40 -5.17 10.33
CA ILE A 141 -6.29 -6.04 11.50
C ILE A 141 -6.90 -5.36 12.73
N ALA A 142 -6.58 -4.09 12.95
CA ALA A 142 -7.15 -3.32 14.05
C ALA A 142 -8.68 -3.28 13.98
N ARG A 143 -9.26 -3.02 12.80
CA ARG A 143 -10.71 -3.03 12.61
C ARG A 143 -11.33 -4.41 12.84
N THR A 144 -10.67 -5.47 12.40
CA THR A 144 -11.11 -6.86 12.60
C THR A 144 -11.16 -7.22 14.08
N ILE A 145 -10.09 -6.90 14.83
CA ILE A 145 -10.02 -7.17 16.28
C ILE A 145 -11.06 -6.31 17.03
N CYS A 146 -11.20 -5.03 16.68
CA CYS A 146 -12.23 -4.17 17.26
C CYS A 146 -13.63 -4.74 17.05
N ARG A 147 -13.94 -5.25 15.85
CA ARG A 147 -15.24 -5.90 15.55
C ARG A 147 -15.46 -7.15 16.41
N ARG A 148 -14.42 -7.94 16.65
CA ARG A 148 -14.50 -9.16 17.47
C ARG A 148 -14.69 -8.84 18.96
N CYS A 149 -13.93 -7.88 19.49
CA CYS A 149 -13.99 -7.53 20.92
C CYS A 149 -15.20 -6.66 21.26
N SER A 150 -15.70 -5.82 20.34
CA SER A 150 -16.88 -4.99 20.55
C SER A 150 -17.91 -5.09 19.42
N PRO A 151 -18.57 -6.25 19.23
CA PRO A 151 -19.56 -6.43 18.16
C PRO A 151 -20.72 -5.43 18.24
N GLU A 152 -21.18 -5.10 19.45
CA GLU A 152 -22.26 -4.13 19.70
C GLU A 152 -21.95 -2.76 19.08
N THR A 153 -20.69 -2.30 19.17
CA THR A 153 -20.28 -1.03 18.56
C THR A 153 -20.52 -1.05 17.05
N PHE A 154 -20.23 -2.14 16.37
CA PHE A 154 -20.40 -2.24 14.91
C PHE A 154 -21.82 -2.59 14.48
N GLN A 155 -22.67 -3.05 15.41
CA GLN A 155 -24.12 -3.16 15.17
C GLN A 155 -24.80 -1.80 15.30
N ARG A 156 -24.35 -0.96 16.26
CA ARG A 156 -24.96 0.34 16.54
C ARG A 156 -24.52 1.44 15.57
N TYR A 157 -23.28 1.38 15.08
CA TYR A 157 -22.72 2.39 14.18
C TYR A 157 -22.49 1.79 12.78
N HIS A 158 -22.94 2.50 11.74
CA HIS A 158 -22.83 2.11 10.35
C HIS A 158 -21.43 2.44 9.79
N VAL A 159 -20.42 1.70 10.23
CA VAL A 159 -19.03 1.91 9.79
C VAL A 159 -18.80 1.23 8.44
N ARG A 160 -18.37 1.99 7.42
CA ARG A 160 -17.99 1.46 6.10
C ARG A 160 -16.99 0.31 6.24
N ASP A 161 -17.22 -0.74 5.46
CA ASP A 161 -16.40 -1.96 5.52
C ASP A 161 -15.04 -1.73 4.85
N ASN A 162 -14.00 -2.34 5.41
CA ASN A 162 -12.63 -2.32 4.88
C ASN A 162 -12.08 -3.72 4.57
N ARG A 163 -12.87 -4.78 4.81
CA ARG A 163 -12.44 -6.18 4.61
C ARG A 163 -12.20 -6.55 3.15
N ASN A 164 -12.63 -5.73 2.21
CA ASN A 164 -12.48 -5.97 0.77
C ASN A 164 -11.09 -5.61 0.21
N TYR A 165 -10.17 -5.05 1.02
CA TYR A 165 -8.85 -4.63 0.55
C TYR A 165 -8.05 -5.75 -0.12
N GLY A 166 -8.07 -6.97 0.44
CA GLY A 166 -7.41 -8.13 -0.18
C GLY A 166 -7.89 -8.43 -1.59
N ALA A 167 -9.22 -8.39 -1.78
CA ALA A 167 -9.84 -8.58 -3.10
C ALA A 167 -9.52 -7.43 -4.07
N LEU A 168 -9.42 -6.19 -3.59
CA LEU A 168 -9.00 -5.04 -4.39
C LEU A 168 -7.53 -5.17 -4.82
N LEU A 169 -6.65 -5.61 -3.92
CA LEU A 169 -5.25 -5.87 -4.22
C LEU A 169 -5.11 -6.98 -5.28
N LYS A 170 -5.80 -8.11 -5.08
CA LYS A 170 -5.85 -9.19 -6.08
C LYS A 170 -6.29 -8.67 -7.45
N ARG A 171 -7.40 -7.94 -7.51
CA ARG A 171 -7.94 -7.36 -8.75
C ARG A 171 -6.92 -6.43 -9.42
N THR A 172 -6.23 -5.62 -8.64
CA THR A 172 -5.19 -4.70 -9.13
C THR A 172 -4.03 -5.47 -9.77
N MET A 173 -3.54 -6.53 -9.12
CA MET A 173 -2.49 -7.38 -9.68
C MET A 173 -2.96 -8.12 -10.93
N ASP A 174 -4.14 -8.74 -10.90
CA ASP A 174 -4.70 -9.46 -12.04
C ASP A 174 -4.89 -8.56 -13.26
N TYR A 175 -5.29 -7.30 -13.05
CA TYR A 175 -5.55 -6.34 -14.14
C TYR A 175 -4.32 -6.03 -14.99
N VAL A 176 -3.14 -5.98 -14.37
CA VAL A 176 -1.87 -5.67 -15.04
C VAL A 176 -1.04 -6.91 -15.37
N ASN A 177 -1.44 -8.10 -14.91
CA ASN A 177 -0.72 -9.36 -15.09
C ASN A 177 -0.60 -9.73 -16.58
N THR A 178 0.63 -10.02 -17.02
CA THR A 178 0.97 -10.34 -18.42
C THR A 178 1.03 -11.84 -18.73
N GLY A 179 0.42 -12.67 -17.87
CA GLY A 179 0.41 -14.13 -17.92
C GLY A 179 1.34 -14.77 -16.90
N GLY A 180 0.83 -15.77 -16.17
CA GLY A 180 1.55 -16.43 -15.07
C GLY A 180 0.96 -16.08 -13.69
N ILE A 181 1.71 -16.37 -12.64
CA ILE A 181 1.28 -16.12 -11.25
C ILE A 181 1.54 -14.67 -10.82
N ASN A 182 0.78 -14.22 -9.82
CA ASN A 182 1.04 -12.99 -9.09
C ASN A 182 2.06 -13.26 -7.97
N VAL A 183 3.06 -12.39 -7.83
CA VAL A 183 4.08 -12.48 -6.79
C VAL A 183 4.14 -11.18 -5.98
N ILE A 184 4.20 -11.29 -4.65
CA ILE A 184 4.67 -10.20 -3.78
C ILE A 184 6.15 -10.45 -3.49
N PHE A 185 7.01 -9.56 -3.97
CA PHE A 185 8.46 -9.67 -3.80
C PHE A 185 8.90 -8.94 -2.54
N THR A 186 9.45 -9.67 -1.57
CA THR A 186 9.82 -9.19 -0.24
C THR A 186 11.34 -9.28 -0.02
N PRO A 187 11.94 -8.35 0.76
CA PRO A 187 13.34 -8.45 1.18
C PRO A 187 13.58 -9.52 2.26
N GLY A 188 12.52 -10.21 2.70
CA GLY A 188 12.58 -11.32 3.65
C GLY A 188 12.32 -10.93 5.10
N ARG A 189 12.39 -11.94 5.98
CA ARG A 189 11.92 -11.88 7.38
C ARG A 189 12.54 -10.83 8.29
N TYR A 190 13.70 -10.28 7.91
CA TYR A 190 14.42 -9.27 8.69
C TYR A 190 13.92 -7.84 8.41
N ASN A 191 12.96 -7.66 7.51
CA ASN A 191 12.33 -6.38 7.25
C ASN A 191 11.14 -6.15 8.20
N ALA A 192 11.03 -4.93 8.73
CA ALA A 192 9.98 -4.52 9.66
C ALA A 192 8.54 -4.72 9.14
N ALA A 193 8.34 -4.64 7.83
CA ALA A 193 7.06 -4.79 7.17
C ALA A 193 6.81 -6.23 6.66
N TYR A 194 7.68 -7.20 6.98
CA TYR A 194 7.54 -8.58 6.48
C TYR A 194 6.18 -9.18 6.81
N PHE A 195 5.66 -8.94 8.02
CA PHE A 195 4.33 -9.36 8.42
C PHE A 195 3.25 -8.82 7.48
N GLU A 196 3.32 -7.55 7.09
CA GLU A 196 2.40 -6.97 6.13
C GLU A 196 2.55 -7.62 4.76
N HIS A 197 3.77 -7.90 4.31
CA HIS A 197 4.00 -8.54 3.01
C HIS A 197 3.36 -9.93 2.96
N SER A 198 3.56 -10.75 4.00
CA SER A 198 2.96 -12.07 4.10
C SER A 198 1.43 -12.01 4.21
N TYR A 199 0.91 -11.08 5.01
CA TYR A 199 -0.53 -10.90 5.18
C TYR A 199 -1.20 -10.50 3.86
N LEU A 200 -0.62 -9.54 3.14
CA LEU A 200 -1.15 -9.10 1.85
C LEU A 200 -1.03 -10.18 0.77
N ALA A 201 0.02 -11.01 0.80
CA ALA A 201 0.19 -12.12 -0.13
C ALA A 201 -0.92 -13.16 0.05
N GLU A 202 -1.21 -13.54 1.29
CA GLU A 202 -2.31 -14.42 1.64
C GLU A 202 -3.66 -13.84 1.20
N GLN A 203 -3.94 -12.58 1.55
CA GLN A 203 -5.21 -11.92 1.22
C GLN A 203 -5.42 -11.73 -0.29
N ALA A 204 -4.35 -11.53 -1.06
CA ALA A 204 -4.42 -11.38 -2.51
C ALA A 204 -4.37 -12.71 -3.26
N GLY A 205 -4.07 -13.83 -2.58
CA GLY A 205 -3.80 -15.12 -3.23
C GLY A 205 -2.56 -15.08 -4.13
N ALA A 206 -1.55 -14.30 -3.75
CA ALA A 206 -0.28 -14.16 -4.45
C ALA A 206 0.83 -14.96 -3.75
N VAL A 207 1.84 -15.39 -4.50
CA VAL A 207 3.02 -16.05 -3.91
C VAL A 207 3.90 -15.00 -3.25
N LEU A 208 4.27 -15.20 -1.99
CA LEU A 208 5.31 -14.42 -1.34
C LEU A 208 6.68 -14.98 -1.75
N ALA A 209 7.51 -14.18 -2.41
CA ALA A 209 8.81 -14.62 -2.92
C ALA A 209 9.95 -13.72 -2.42
N GLU A 210 11.10 -14.33 -2.12
CA GLU A 210 12.37 -13.65 -1.88
C GLU A 210 13.25 -13.70 -3.14
N SER A 211 14.41 -13.04 -3.11
CA SER A 211 15.29 -12.89 -4.29
C SER A 211 15.75 -14.23 -4.87
N ASN A 212 15.95 -15.24 -4.01
CA ASN A 212 16.44 -16.55 -4.44
C ASN A 212 15.36 -17.40 -5.14
N ASP A 213 14.09 -17.07 -4.93
CA ASP A 213 12.96 -17.78 -5.52
C ASP A 213 12.67 -17.33 -6.95
N LEU A 214 13.20 -16.17 -7.36
CA LEU A 214 12.93 -15.55 -8.64
C LEU A 214 14.16 -15.59 -9.54
N PHE A 215 13.95 -15.78 -10.84
CA PHE A 215 15.01 -15.65 -11.84
C PHE A 215 14.47 -15.22 -13.19
N VAL A 216 15.32 -14.57 -13.98
CA VAL A 216 15.00 -14.15 -15.34
C VAL A 216 15.68 -15.09 -16.33
N GLU A 217 14.93 -15.58 -17.30
CA GLU A 217 15.42 -16.37 -18.44
C GLU A 217 14.69 -15.91 -19.70
N ASN A 218 15.43 -15.68 -20.80
CA ASN A 218 14.84 -15.26 -22.09
C ASN A 218 13.85 -14.08 -21.96
N GLN A 219 14.24 -13.04 -21.21
CA GLN A 219 13.45 -11.84 -20.92
C GLN A 219 12.13 -12.09 -20.16
N THR A 220 11.96 -13.27 -19.58
CA THR A 220 10.78 -13.66 -18.80
C THR A 220 11.16 -13.93 -17.35
N LEU A 221 10.37 -13.42 -16.42
CA LEU A 221 10.54 -13.69 -14.99
C LEU A 221 9.83 -14.99 -14.60
N TYR A 222 10.52 -15.82 -13.83
CA TYR A 222 10.02 -17.10 -13.33
C TYR A 222 10.18 -17.20 -11.82
N TYR A 223 9.26 -17.94 -11.22
CA TYR A 223 9.31 -18.41 -9.84
C TYR A 223 9.78 -19.87 -9.83
N ARG A 224 10.80 -20.16 -9.03
CA ARG A 224 11.36 -21.51 -8.87
C ARG A 224 10.37 -22.39 -8.13
N THR A 225 10.16 -23.60 -8.64
CA THR A 225 9.42 -24.65 -7.92
C THR A 225 10.29 -25.90 -7.82
N SER A 226 9.83 -26.91 -7.07
CA SER A 226 10.51 -28.21 -7.02
C SER A 226 10.42 -29.01 -8.32
N ARG A 227 9.57 -28.58 -9.26
CA ARG A 227 9.39 -29.16 -10.59
C ARG A 227 9.79 -28.12 -11.64
N ASP A 228 8.88 -27.79 -12.55
CA ASP A 228 9.09 -26.79 -13.58
C ASP A 228 8.91 -25.37 -13.02
N PRO A 229 9.76 -24.42 -13.44
CA PRO A 229 9.58 -23.01 -13.12
C PRO A 229 8.23 -22.49 -13.61
N VAL A 230 7.58 -21.66 -12.79
CA VAL A 230 6.29 -21.05 -13.14
C VAL A 230 6.52 -19.61 -13.55
N ARG A 231 5.99 -19.21 -14.71
CA ARG A 231 6.07 -17.83 -15.18
C ARG A 231 5.40 -16.88 -14.19
N VAL A 232 6.05 -15.73 -13.93
CA VAL A 232 5.50 -14.64 -13.13
C VAL A 232 4.92 -13.59 -14.07
N GLY A 233 3.65 -13.24 -13.84
CA GLY A 233 2.91 -12.31 -14.68
C GLY A 233 2.75 -10.91 -14.12
N ALA A 234 2.76 -10.77 -12.79
CA ALA A 234 2.81 -9.48 -12.10
C ALA A 234 3.63 -9.61 -10.82
N VAL A 235 4.40 -8.55 -10.52
CA VAL A 235 5.19 -8.44 -9.29
C VAL A 235 4.75 -7.20 -8.52
N TYR A 236 4.20 -7.41 -7.32
CA TYR A 236 4.09 -6.33 -6.34
C TYR A 236 5.40 -6.26 -5.54
N ARG A 237 6.25 -5.32 -5.94
CA ARG A 237 7.59 -5.12 -5.37
C ARG A 237 7.53 -4.38 -4.02
N ARG A 238 8.13 -4.94 -2.98
CA ARG A 238 8.27 -4.35 -1.63
C ARG A 238 9.73 -4.17 -1.18
N VAL A 239 10.63 -3.89 -2.13
CA VAL A 239 12.08 -3.69 -1.93
C VAL A 239 12.58 -2.36 -2.47
#